data_AF-A0A2A4N302-F1
#
_entry.id   AF-A0A2A4N302-F1
#
_cell.length_a   1.000
_cell.length_b   1.000
_cell.length_c   1.000
_cell.angle_alpha   90.00
_cell.angle_beta   90.00
_cell.angle_gamma   90.00
#
_symmetry.space_group_name_H-M   'P 1'
#
loop_
_entity.id
_entity.type
_entity.pdbx_description
1 polymer ?
#
loop_
_entity_poly.entity_id
_entity_poly.type
_entity_poly.pdbx_seq_one_letter_code
_entity_poly.pdbx_strand_id
1 'polypeptide(L)'
;MVFSMTKPPRLSKQDWLKAGFRALTKHGPSGLKAEPLARSLGTTKGSFYWHFKDIGQFREAMMAHWEQRAYTDVVSHLEAEPSVPKRLRLLGQIAANAAWPDYGDGPIEPAIRAWSRSEAMAAQAVLRVDARRLHYLGGLLAEIGLTNPDFARIIYAGLIGLEDLSSRDDKPVETPLGTLIDIVLTLE
;
A
#
# COMPACT_ATOMS: atom_id res chain seq x y z
N MET A 1 2.23 -45.90 -18.35
CA MET A 1 1.52 -44.74 -17.78
C MET A 1 2.49 -43.56 -17.87
N VAL A 2 2.27 -42.63 -18.79
CA VAL A 2 3.16 -41.46 -18.98
C VAL A 2 2.64 -40.35 -18.08
N PHE A 3 3.40 -39.98 -17.05
CA PHE A 3 3.12 -38.78 -16.27
C PHE A 3 3.40 -37.57 -17.17
N SER A 4 2.34 -36.91 -17.65
CA SER A 4 2.44 -35.57 -18.23
C SER A 4 2.79 -34.61 -17.08
N MET A 5 4.08 -34.31 -16.92
CA MET A 5 4.52 -33.20 -16.08
C MET A 5 4.18 -31.91 -16.82
N THR A 6 3.00 -31.37 -16.57
CA THR A 6 2.68 -29.99 -16.92
C THR A 6 3.71 -29.10 -16.25
N LYS A 7 4.55 -28.44 -17.07
CA LYS A 7 5.55 -27.48 -16.60
C LYS A 7 4.81 -26.43 -15.76
N PRO A 8 5.24 -26.15 -14.52
CA PRO A 8 4.57 -25.15 -13.70
C PRO A 8 4.49 -23.83 -14.48
N PRO A 9 3.37 -23.10 -14.38
CA PRO A 9 3.20 -21.86 -15.11
C PRO A 9 4.38 -20.92 -14.81
N ARG A 10 4.89 -20.27 -15.85
CA ARG A 10 5.98 -19.29 -15.70
C ARG A 10 5.50 -18.20 -14.75
N LEU A 11 6.29 -17.93 -13.72
CA LEU A 11 6.03 -16.82 -12.80
C LEU A 11 5.87 -15.53 -13.59
N SER A 12 4.87 -14.74 -13.23
CA SER A 12 4.65 -13.42 -13.79
C SER A 12 5.50 -12.38 -13.07
N LYS A 13 5.64 -11.19 -13.68
CA LYS A 13 6.22 -10.02 -13.00
C LYS A 13 5.51 -9.73 -11.66
N GLN A 14 4.19 -9.93 -11.61
CA GLN A 14 3.39 -9.68 -10.42
C GLN A 14 3.68 -10.66 -9.29
N ASP A 15 3.97 -11.93 -9.59
CA ASP A 15 4.32 -12.93 -8.55
C ASP A 15 5.60 -12.54 -7.82
N TRP A 16 6.57 -11.97 -8.55
CA TRP A 16 7.79 -11.43 -7.96
C TRP A 16 7.52 -10.18 -7.10
N LEU A 17 6.63 -9.28 -7.54
CA LEU A 17 6.25 -8.12 -6.73
C LEU A 17 5.58 -8.57 -5.43
N LYS A 18 4.60 -9.48 -5.51
CA LYS A 18 3.94 -10.11 -4.35
C LYS A 18 4.97 -10.71 -3.38
N ALA A 19 5.95 -11.45 -3.89
CA ALA A 19 7.04 -11.99 -3.08
C ALA A 19 7.93 -10.90 -2.46
N GLY A 20 8.16 -9.81 -3.18
CA GLY A 20 8.87 -8.63 -2.69
C GLY A 20 8.19 -8.01 -1.48
N PHE A 21 6.89 -7.76 -1.55
CA PHE A 21 6.15 -7.18 -0.42
C PHE A 21 6.12 -8.13 0.79
N ARG A 22 5.93 -9.45 0.57
CA ARG A 22 6.07 -10.46 1.64
C ARG A 22 7.45 -10.43 2.29
N ALA A 23 8.51 -10.30 1.49
CA ALA A 23 9.88 -10.23 1.99
C ALA A 23 10.13 -8.90 2.73
N LEU A 24 9.58 -7.79 2.25
CA LEU A 24 9.72 -6.48 2.88
C LEU A 24 9.07 -6.46 4.27
N THR A 25 7.84 -6.95 4.39
CA THR A 25 7.13 -6.97 5.68
C THR A 25 7.78 -7.93 6.68
N LYS A 26 8.29 -9.07 6.22
CA LYS A 26 8.89 -10.09 7.10
C LYS A 26 10.35 -9.84 7.45
N HIS A 27 11.14 -9.31 6.52
CA HIS A 27 12.60 -9.26 6.62
C HIS A 27 13.18 -7.86 6.37
N GLY A 28 12.33 -6.85 6.20
CA GLY A 28 12.74 -5.51 5.83
C GLY A 28 13.45 -5.45 4.46
N PRO A 29 14.11 -4.31 4.17
CA PRO A 29 14.78 -4.09 2.88
C PRO A 29 15.89 -5.10 2.57
N SER A 30 16.48 -5.73 3.61
CA SER A 30 17.49 -6.78 3.45
C SER A 30 16.97 -8.04 2.76
N GLY A 31 15.66 -8.29 2.83
CA GLY A 31 14.99 -9.40 2.13
C GLY A 31 14.81 -9.19 0.63
N LEU A 32 14.95 -7.95 0.14
CA LEU A 32 14.77 -7.58 -1.26
C LEU A 32 16.02 -7.89 -2.09
N LYS A 33 16.26 -9.18 -2.31
CA LYS A 33 17.37 -9.73 -3.10
C LYS A 33 16.88 -10.88 -3.98
N ALA A 34 17.41 -10.97 -5.20
CA ALA A 34 16.94 -11.94 -6.21
C ALA A 34 17.01 -13.40 -5.73
N GLU A 35 18.08 -13.80 -5.03
CA GLU A 35 18.27 -15.18 -4.57
C GLU A 35 17.27 -15.60 -3.46
N PRO A 36 17.13 -14.86 -2.34
CA PRO A 36 16.08 -15.14 -1.36
C PRO A 36 14.67 -15.18 -1.96
N LEU A 37 14.35 -14.23 -2.86
CA LEU A 37 13.04 -14.19 -3.52
C LEU A 37 12.81 -15.41 -4.40
N ALA A 38 13.80 -15.81 -5.20
CA ALA A 38 13.72 -16.99 -6.05
C ALA A 38 13.50 -18.26 -5.22
N ARG A 39 14.23 -18.40 -4.11
CA ARG A 39 14.01 -19.51 -3.16
C ARG A 39 12.60 -19.51 -2.59
N SER A 40 12.08 -18.35 -2.20
CA SER A 40 10.71 -18.23 -1.66
C SER A 40 9.62 -18.61 -2.68
N LEU A 41 9.92 -18.47 -3.97
CA LEU A 41 9.03 -18.79 -5.09
C LEU A 41 9.29 -20.19 -5.68
N GLY A 42 10.21 -20.97 -5.09
CA GLY A 42 10.56 -22.31 -5.62
C GLY A 42 11.19 -22.28 -7.01
N THR A 43 11.88 -21.20 -7.36
CA THR A 43 12.48 -20.98 -8.69
C THR A 43 13.97 -20.60 -8.61
N THR A 44 14.60 -20.36 -9.75
CA THR A 44 16.01 -19.97 -9.86
C THR A 44 16.18 -18.46 -9.91
N LYS A 45 17.36 -17.99 -9.49
CA LYS A 45 17.80 -16.60 -9.67
C LYS A 45 17.74 -16.17 -11.16
N GLY A 46 18.03 -17.09 -12.09
CA GLY A 46 17.91 -16.84 -13.52
C GLY A 46 16.49 -16.46 -13.95
N SER A 47 15.46 -17.06 -13.34
CA SER A 47 14.06 -16.71 -13.60
C SER A 47 13.72 -15.26 -13.23
N PHE A 48 14.37 -14.70 -12.20
CA PHE A 48 14.17 -13.30 -11.81
C PHE A 48 14.61 -12.34 -12.92
N TYR A 49 15.78 -12.61 -13.52
CA TYR A 49 16.39 -11.73 -14.51
C TYR A 49 15.66 -11.68 -15.86
N TRP A 50 14.72 -12.62 -16.12
CA TRP A 50 13.79 -12.51 -17.23
C TRP A 50 12.76 -11.38 -17.05
N HIS A 51 12.49 -10.96 -15.81
CA HIS A 51 11.51 -9.92 -15.50
C HIS A 51 12.14 -8.59 -15.10
N PHE A 52 13.30 -8.66 -14.43
CA PHE A 52 13.99 -7.47 -13.93
C PHE A 52 15.48 -7.53 -14.24
N LYS A 53 16.02 -6.47 -14.85
CA LYS A 53 17.45 -6.34 -15.17
C LYS A 53 18.34 -6.49 -13.93
N ASP A 54 17.91 -5.90 -12.82
CA ASP A 54 18.61 -5.88 -11.55
C ASP A 54 17.65 -5.67 -10.38
N ILE A 55 18.20 -5.63 -9.16
CA ILE A 55 17.40 -5.43 -7.95
C ILE A 55 16.87 -4.01 -7.81
N GLY A 56 17.53 -3.02 -8.43
CA GLY A 56 17.08 -1.63 -8.44
C GLY A 56 15.78 -1.50 -9.24
N GLN A 57 15.77 -2.01 -10.47
CA GLN A 57 14.57 -2.02 -11.32
C GLN A 57 13.40 -2.77 -10.67
N PHE A 58 13.69 -3.84 -9.92
CA PHE A 58 12.68 -4.55 -9.14
C PHE A 58 12.08 -3.69 -8.02
N ARG A 59 12.92 -3.01 -7.24
CA ARG A 59 12.50 -2.11 -6.15
C ARG A 59 11.69 -0.93 -6.69
N GLU A 60 12.11 -0.34 -7.81
CA GLU A 60 11.35 0.70 -8.51
C GLU A 60 9.99 0.18 -8.97
N ALA A 61 9.94 -1.02 -9.55
CA ALA A 61 8.68 -1.64 -9.95
C ALA A 61 7.77 -1.96 -8.75
N MET A 62 8.33 -2.33 -7.59
CA MET A 62 7.57 -2.47 -6.34
C MET A 62 6.97 -1.13 -5.92
N MET A 63 7.76 -0.05 -5.90
CA MET A 63 7.23 1.26 -5.52
C MET A 63 6.16 1.76 -6.48
N ALA A 64 6.37 1.64 -7.80
CA ALA A 64 5.36 1.99 -8.79
C ALA A 64 4.06 1.17 -8.61
N HIS A 65 4.18 -0.12 -8.31
CA HIS A 65 3.03 -0.96 -8.01
C HIS A 65 2.32 -0.52 -6.73
N TRP A 66 3.08 -0.17 -5.69
CA TRP A 66 2.50 0.33 -4.46
C TRP A 66 1.77 1.65 -4.69
N GLU A 67 2.38 2.62 -5.38
CA GLU A 67 1.74 3.91 -5.71
C GLU A 67 0.41 3.73 -6.45
N GLN A 68 0.36 2.81 -7.42
CA GLN A 68 -0.86 2.49 -8.16
C GLN A 68 -1.96 1.96 -7.24
N ARG A 69 -1.65 0.97 -6.39
CA ARG A 69 -2.64 0.37 -5.48
C ARG A 69 -3.04 1.31 -4.34
N ALA A 70 -2.08 2.04 -3.80
CA ALA A 70 -2.21 2.90 -2.63
C ALA A 70 -3.02 4.18 -2.92
N TYR A 71 -3.09 4.60 -4.19
CA TYR A 71 -3.79 5.81 -4.59
C TYR A 71 -4.73 5.60 -5.78
N THR A 72 -4.20 5.22 -6.96
CA THR A 72 -5.00 5.20 -8.19
C THR A 72 -6.19 4.24 -8.09
N ASP A 73 -5.95 2.99 -7.66
CA ASP A 73 -7.00 1.98 -7.53
C ASP A 73 -8.05 2.40 -6.48
N VAL A 74 -7.60 3.04 -5.39
CA VAL A 74 -8.49 3.56 -4.33
C VAL A 74 -9.37 4.68 -4.85
N VAL A 75 -8.79 5.71 -5.48
CA VAL A 75 -9.54 6.84 -6.03
C VAL A 75 -10.53 6.38 -7.10
N SER A 76 -10.11 5.49 -8.01
CA SER A 76 -11.02 4.94 -9.02
C SER A 76 -12.24 4.24 -8.40
N HIS A 77 -12.09 3.58 -7.26
CA HIS A 77 -13.21 2.98 -6.54
C HIS A 77 -14.08 4.04 -5.84
N LEU A 78 -13.47 5.05 -5.22
CA LEU A 78 -14.17 6.12 -4.49
C LEU A 78 -15.03 7.00 -5.40
N GLU A 79 -14.56 7.29 -6.61
CA GLU A 79 -15.31 8.11 -7.57
C GLU A 79 -16.62 7.46 -8.06
N ALA A 80 -16.83 6.17 -7.80
CA ALA A 80 -18.12 5.52 -8.06
C ALA A 80 -19.21 5.91 -7.04
N GLU A 81 -18.85 6.45 -5.87
CA GLU A 81 -19.78 6.94 -4.86
C GLU A 81 -20.02 8.46 -5.08
N PRO A 82 -21.23 8.89 -5.48
CA PRO A 82 -21.50 10.31 -5.78
C PRO A 82 -21.64 11.20 -4.55
N SER A 83 -21.95 10.67 -3.37
CA SER A 83 -22.11 11.46 -2.15
C SER A 83 -20.75 11.65 -1.46
N VAL A 84 -20.27 12.90 -1.36
CA VAL A 84 -18.99 13.22 -0.73
C VAL A 84 -18.89 12.72 0.72
N PRO A 85 -19.90 12.92 1.60
CA PRO A 85 -19.86 12.34 2.96
C PRO A 85 -19.77 10.81 2.97
N LYS A 86 -20.45 10.11 2.05
CA LYS A 86 -20.33 8.64 1.93
C LYS A 86 -18.96 8.24 1.38
N ARG A 87 -18.43 8.99 0.42
CA ARG A 87 -17.10 8.79 -0.15
C ARG A 87 -15.99 8.98 0.89
N LEU A 88 -16.10 9.95 1.79
CA LEU A 88 -15.20 10.13 2.92
C LEU A 88 -15.22 8.93 3.88
N ARG A 89 -16.41 8.42 4.24
CA ARG A 89 -16.54 7.21 5.06
C ARG A 89 -15.95 5.98 4.37
N LEU A 90 -16.23 5.80 3.08
CA LEU A 90 -15.69 4.72 2.26
C LEU A 90 -14.16 4.80 2.16
N LEU A 91 -13.60 6.00 2.00
CA LEU A 91 -12.15 6.24 2.02
C LEU A 91 -11.54 5.79 3.36
N GLY A 92 -12.17 6.14 4.48
CA GLY A 92 -11.76 5.66 5.80
C GLY A 92 -11.74 4.14 5.92
N GLN A 93 -12.81 3.48 5.46
CA GLN A 93 -12.92 2.02 5.47
C GLN A 93 -11.83 1.35 4.62
N ILE A 94 -11.61 1.84 3.40
CA ILE A 94 -10.60 1.29 2.48
C ILE A 94 -9.19 1.52 3.01
N ALA A 95 -8.90 2.73 3.50
CA ALA A 95 -7.59 3.05 4.04
C ALA A 95 -7.27 2.21 5.28
N ALA A 96 -8.26 1.97 6.14
CA ALA A 96 -8.08 1.15 7.33
C ALA A 96 -7.99 -0.36 7.05
N ASN A 97 -8.63 -0.85 5.99
CA ASN A 97 -8.62 -2.25 5.58
C ASN A 97 -7.62 -2.53 4.44
N ALA A 98 -6.52 -1.79 4.36
CA ALA A 98 -5.49 -1.90 3.32
C ALA A 98 -4.66 -3.21 3.38
N ALA A 99 -5.21 -4.29 3.94
CA ALA A 99 -4.66 -5.63 3.78
C ALA A 99 -4.60 -5.98 2.30
N TRP A 100 -3.45 -6.48 1.86
CA TRP A 100 -3.27 -6.98 0.50
C TRP A 100 -3.05 -8.49 0.60
N PRO A 101 -4.12 -9.31 0.60
CA PRO A 101 -4.02 -10.74 0.96
C PRO A 101 -2.99 -11.50 0.13
N ASP A 102 -2.86 -11.14 -1.14
CA ASP A 102 -1.90 -11.75 -2.07
C ASP A 102 -0.43 -11.31 -1.87
N TYR A 103 -0.19 -10.26 -1.09
CA TYR A 103 1.09 -9.57 -0.93
C TYR A 103 1.70 -9.77 0.47
N GLY A 104 1.02 -10.56 1.31
CA GLY A 104 1.49 -10.98 2.63
C GLY A 104 0.54 -10.58 3.75
N ASP A 105 0.68 -11.28 4.88
CA ASP A 105 -0.16 -11.07 6.06
C ASP A 105 0.31 -9.87 6.92
N GLY A 106 1.46 -9.28 6.58
CA GLY A 106 2.07 -8.18 7.35
C GLY A 106 1.71 -6.78 6.82
N PRO A 107 1.85 -5.74 7.65
CA PRO A 107 1.44 -4.37 7.32
C PRO A 107 2.40 -3.71 6.32
N ILE A 108 1.95 -3.56 5.07
CA ILE A 108 2.77 -3.06 3.95
C ILE A 108 3.09 -1.58 4.09
N GLU A 109 2.10 -0.74 4.43
CA GLU A 109 2.26 0.71 4.59
C GLU A 109 3.34 1.06 5.64
N PRO A 110 3.29 0.56 6.88
CA PRO A 110 4.37 0.73 7.86
C PRO A 110 5.73 0.22 7.38
N ALA A 111 5.79 -0.93 6.68
CA ALA A 111 7.05 -1.47 6.18
C ALA A 111 7.69 -0.59 5.10
N ILE A 112 6.89 0.02 4.21
CA ILE A 112 7.35 0.96 3.19
C ILE A 112 7.81 2.27 3.84
N ARG A 113 7.05 2.80 4.81
CA ARG A 113 7.45 3.99 5.58
C ARG A 113 8.70 3.76 6.41
N ALA A 114 8.93 2.54 6.89
CA ALA A 114 10.19 2.18 7.54
C ALA A 114 11.35 2.15 6.54
N TRP A 115 11.13 1.58 5.35
CA TRP A 115 12.13 1.51 4.29
C TRP A 115 12.50 2.89 3.73
N SER A 116 11.54 3.80 3.62
CA SER A 116 11.76 5.16 3.10
C SER A 116 12.76 5.98 3.93
N ARG A 117 12.97 5.63 5.21
CA ARG A 117 13.95 6.30 6.08
C ARG A 117 15.40 6.08 5.65
N SER A 118 15.68 5.02 4.90
CA SER A 118 17.05 4.65 4.49
C SER A 118 17.25 4.55 2.99
N GLU A 119 16.19 4.72 2.19
CA GLU A 119 16.24 4.47 0.74
C GLU A 119 15.51 5.56 -0.04
N ALA A 120 16.24 6.20 -0.96
CA ALA A 120 15.78 7.39 -1.65
C ALA A 120 14.58 7.12 -2.56
N MET A 121 14.54 5.99 -3.26
CA MET A 121 13.42 5.71 -4.17
C MET A 121 12.11 5.45 -3.41
N ALA A 122 12.19 4.77 -2.26
CA ALA A 122 11.05 4.58 -1.38
C ALA A 122 10.59 5.91 -0.75
N ALA A 123 11.52 6.77 -0.33
CA ALA A 123 11.20 8.12 0.15
C ALA A 123 10.45 8.96 -0.88
N GLN A 124 10.91 8.96 -2.12
CA GLN A 124 10.25 9.71 -3.18
C GLN A 124 8.86 9.16 -3.50
N ALA A 125 8.68 7.83 -3.48
CA ALA A 125 7.37 7.21 -3.67
C ALA A 125 6.39 7.62 -2.56
N VAL A 126 6.83 7.55 -1.29
CA VAL A 126 6.02 7.97 -0.14
C VAL A 126 5.62 9.43 -0.25
N LEU A 127 6.55 10.32 -0.59
CA LEU A 127 6.24 11.75 -0.80
C LEU A 127 5.18 11.98 -1.88
N ARG A 128 5.25 11.24 -3.01
CA ARG A 128 4.25 11.34 -4.08
C ARG A 128 2.87 10.89 -3.62
N VAL A 129 2.78 9.76 -2.93
CA VAL A 129 1.51 9.21 -2.43
C VAL A 129 0.92 10.11 -1.35
N ASP A 130 1.73 10.56 -0.40
CA ASP A 130 1.31 11.46 0.67
C ASP A 130 0.73 12.76 0.09
N ALA A 131 1.43 13.37 -0.88
CA ALA A 131 0.95 14.60 -1.55
C ALA A 131 -0.38 14.39 -2.28
N ARG A 132 -0.52 13.27 -3.01
CA ARG A 132 -1.76 12.95 -3.74
C ARG A 132 -2.93 12.66 -2.80
N ARG A 133 -2.71 11.88 -1.74
CA ARG A 133 -3.73 11.55 -0.74
C ARG A 133 -4.21 12.81 0.00
N LEU A 134 -3.29 13.67 0.43
CA LEU A 134 -3.63 14.94 1.08
C LEU A 134 -4.40 15.87 0.16
N HIS A 135 -3.98 15.98 -1.10
CA HIS A 135 -4.68 16.80 -2.09
C HIS A 135 -6.11 16.30 -2.34
N TYR A 136 -6.28 14.99 -2.55
CA TYR A 136 -7.59 14.38 -2.77
C TYR A 136 -8.51 14.55 -1.56
N LEU A 137 -8.02 14.21 -0.36
CA LEU A 137 -8.78 14.36 0.89
C LEU A 137 -9.16 15.83 1.16
N GLY A 138 -8.24 16.77 0.92
CA GLY A 138 -8.51 18.20 1.03
C GLY A 138 -9.60 18.67 0.05
N GLY A 139 -9.63 18.12 -1.16
CA GLY A 139 -10.69 18.37 -2.14
C GLY A 139 -12.05 17.92 -1.63
N LEU A 140 -12.16 16.67 -1.16
CA LEU A 140 -13.41 16.12 -0.61
C LEU A 140 -13.92 16.95 0.57
N LEU A 141 -13.04 17.37 1.48
CA LEU A 141 -13.41 18.20 2.62
C LEU A 141 -13.87 19.60 2.19
N ALA A 142 -13.22 20.19 1.19
CA ALA A 142 -13.62 21.50 0.67
C ALA A 142 -15.01 21.48 0.01
N GLU A 143 -15.38 20.37 -0.65
CA GLU A 143 -16.71 20.21 -1.26
C GLU A 143 -17.86 20.24 -0.24
N ILE A 144 -17.59 19.89 1.02
CA ILE A 144 -18.55 19.98 2.14
C ILE A 144 -18.32 21.21 3.03
N GLY A 145 -17.56 22.21 2.55
CA GLY A 145 -17.35 23.48 3.25
C GLY A 145 -16.21 23.48 4.29
N LEU A 146 -15.55 22.34 4.52
CA LEU A 146 -14.42 22.22 5.46
C LEU A 146 -13.10 22.59 4.78
N THR A 147 -12.86 23.89 4.66
CA THR A 147 -11.73 24.44 3.88
C THR A 147 -10.42 24.59 4.67
N ASN A 148 -10.40 24.35 5.98
CA ASN A 148 -9.16 24.37 6.75
C ASN A 148 -8.28 23.15 6.36
N PRO A 149 -7.08 23.37 5.78
CA PRO A 149 -6.21 22.28 5.33
C PRO A 149 -5.73 21.36 6.48
N ASP A 150 -5.80 21.82 7.72
CA ASP A 150 -5.42 21.03 8.89
C ASP A 150 -6.31 19.80 9.06
N PHE A 151 -7.58 19.83 8.64
CA PHE A 151 -8.47 18.67 8.73
C PHE A 151 -7.94 17.49 7.91
N ALA A 152 -7.55 17.73 6.66
CA ALA A 152 -6.96 16.68 5.81
C ALA A 152 -5.68 16.12 6.44
N ARG A 153 -4.85 17.00 7.02
CA ARG A 153 -3.58 16.61 7.65
C ARG A 153 -3.80 15.80 8.92
N ILE A 154 -4.77 16.16 9.76
CA ILE A 154 -5.11 15.46 11.00
C ILE A 154 -5.69 14.08 10.70
N ILE A 155 -6.65 13.97 9.76
CA ILE A 155 -7.20 12.68 9.35
C ILE A 155 -6.09 11.78 8.80
N TYR A 156 -5.24 12.32 7.93
CA TYR A 156 -4.16 11.55 7.33
C TYR A 156 -3.09 11.12 8.34
N ALA A 157 -2.71 12.00 9.26
CA ALA A 157 -1.82 11.67 10.36
C ALA A 157 -2.44 10.62 11.30
N GLY A 158 -3.75 10.70 11.54
CA GLY A 158 -4.53 9.72 12.29
C GLY A 158 -4.44 8.33 11.67
N LEU A 159 -4.66 8.21 10.36
CA LEU A 159 -4.49 6.96 9.63
C LEU A 159 -3.08 6.38 9.82
N ILE A 160 -2.03 7.16 9.54
CA ILE A 160 -0.63 6.69 9.65
C ILE A 160 -0.30 6.24 11.07
N GLY A 161 -0.72 7.04 12.08
CA GLY A 161 -0.50 6.72 13.48
C GLY A 161 -1.24 5.44 13.91
N LEU A 162 -2.48 5.26 13.45
CA LEU A 162 -3.26 4.05 13.72
C LEU A 162 -2.63 2.83 13.05
N GLU A 163 -2.16 2.92 11.79
CA GLU A 163 -1.47 1.82 11.12
C GLU A 163 -0.20 1.39 11.86
N ASP A 164 0.59 2.34 12.37
CA ASP A 164 1.79 2.03 13.17
C ASP A 164 1.43 1.42 14.54
N LEU A 165 0.37 1.90 15.20
CA LEU A 165 -0.11 1.30 16.45
C LEU A 165 -0.64 -0.12 16.23
N SER A 166 -1.53 -0.30 15.26
CA SER A 166 -2.11 -1.59 14.87
C SER A 166 -1.06 -2.62 14.46
N SER A 167 0.05 -2.18 13.85
CA SER A 167 1.16 -3.09 13.53
C SER A 167 1.85 -3.71 14.75
N ARG A 168 1.59 -3.20 15.96
CA ARG A 168 2.22 -3.63 17.22
C ARG A 168 1.26 -4.37 18.16
N ASP A 169 -0.04 -4.12 18.04
CA ASP A 169 -1.06 -4.67 18.93
C ASP A 169 -2.20 -5.41 18.22
N ASP A 170 -2.12 -5.56 16.90
CA ASP A 170 -3.07 -6.25 16.02
C ASP A 170 -4.52 -5.74 16.10
N LYS A 171 -4.74 -4.52 16.62
CA LYS A 171 -6.09 -3.92 16.68
C LYS A 171 -6.51 -3.34 15.33
N PRO A 172 -7.82 -3.32 15.00
CA PRO A 172 -8.30 -2.76 13.75
C PRO A 172 -8.17 -1.22 13.70
N VAL A 173 -7.71 -0.70 12.56
CA VAL A 173 -7.63 0.75 12.25
C VAL A 173 -9.01 1.35 11.94
N GLU A 174 -9.95 0.52 11.48
CA GLU A 174 -11.21 0.96 10.85
C GLU A 174 -12.10 1.76 11.81
N THR A 175 -12.34 1.23 13.02
CA THR A 175 -13.27 1.86 13.96
C THR A 175 -12.78 3.24 14.43
N PRO A 176 -11.52 3.43 14.86
CA PRO A 176 -11.04 4.75 15.27
C PRO A 176 -11.00 5.77 14.12
N LEU A 177 -10.59 5.36 12.91
CA LEU A 177 -10.55 6.25 11.76
C LEU A 177 -11.95 6.66 11.30
N GLY A 178 -12.90 5.71 11.29
CA GLY A 178 -14.31 6.00 11.02
C GLY A 178 -14.89 7.01 12.02
N THR A 179 -14.59 6.83 13.31
CA THR A 179 -15.00 7.79 14.36
C THR A 179 -14.42 9.18 14.11
N LEU A 180 -13.14 9.28 13.74
CA LEU A 180 -12.53 10.57 13.41
C LEU A 180 -13.21 11.25 12.23
N ILE A 181 -13.53 10.49 11.17
CA ILE A 181 -14.23 11.00 9.99
C ILE A 181 -15.64 11.46 10.34
N ASP A 182 -16.39 10.67 11.12
CA ASP A 182 -17.74 11.06 11.55
C ASP A 182 -17.72 12.33 12.40
N ILE A 183 -16.75 12.50 13.31
CA ILE A 183 -16.57 13.74 14.07
C ILE A 183 -16.33 14.92 13.13
N VAL A 184 -15.44 14.78 12.14
CA VAL A 184 -15.16 15.87 11.19
C VAL A 184 -16.41 16.22 10.37
N LEU A 185 -17.19 15.22 9.94
CA LEU A 185 -18.44 15.43 9.22
C LEU A 185 -19.51 16.14 10.06
N THR A 186 -19.47 16.09 11.39
CA THR A 186 -20.42 16.86 12.22
C THR A 186 -20.17 18.37 12.21
N LEU A 187 -19.07 18.83 11.60
CA LEU A 187 -18.70 20.25 11.48
C LEU A 187 -19.25 20.91 10.20
N GLU A 188 -19.87 20.13 9.30
CA GLU A 188 -20.45 20.59 8.02
C GLU A 188 -21.78 21.35 8.20
#